data_AF-A0A356K9K0-F1
#
_entry.id   AF-A0A356K9K0-F1
#
_cell.length_a   1.000
_cell.length_b   1.000
_cell.length_c   1.000
_cell.angle_alpha   90.00
_cell.angle_beta   90.00
_cell.angle_gamma   90.00
#
_symmetry.space_group_name_H-M   'P 1'
#
loop_
_entity.id
_entity.type
_entity.pdbx_description
1 polymer ?
#
loop_
_entity_poly.entity_id
_entity_poly.type
_entity_poly.pdbx_seq_one_letter_code
_entity_poly.pdbx_strand_id
1 'polypeptide(L)'
;GSDCLPNTVPLFCQAGDVTVVNRQTLHCSFANTSPDERVSLTFGFHRRSSVLGATGVLGSTENDVYDEQRIHQRSSVIAVAIDARRQRYPEEKPYRYQPFVGLENEFRWNEQTRETVIKDYNTQDLGI
;
A
#
# COMPACT_ATOMS: atom_id res chain seq x y z
N GLY A 1 -20.75 23.56 17.72
CA GLY A 1 -20.25 22.18 17.83
C GLY A 1 -18.79 22.23 18.24
N SER A 2 -18.24 21.14 18.75
CA SER A 2 -16.81 21.01 19.04
C SER A 2 -16.11 20.36 17.84
N ASP A 3 -14.87 20.79 17.55
CA ASP A 3 -14.02 20.17 16.51
C ASP A 3 -13.36 18.86 17.00
N CYS A 4 -13.65 18.47 18.24
CA CYS A 4 -13.19 17.22 18.85
C CYS A 4 -14.38 16.43 19.42
N LEU A 5 -14.35 15.11 19.24
CA LEU A 5 -15.25 14.21 19.95
C LEU A 5 -14.70 13.91 21.36
N PRO A 6 -15.56 13.76 22.38
CA PRO A 6 -15.13 13.39 23.73
C PRO A 6 -14.32 12.08 23.72
N ASN A 7 -13.24 12.03 24.50
CA ASN A 7 -12.37 10.86 24.63
C ASN A 7 -11.71 10.38 23.32
N THR A 8 -11.57 11.27 22.34
CA THR A 8 -10.85 10.98 21.09
C THR A 8 -9.57 11.80 20.99
N VAL A 9 -8.67 11.36 20.10
CA VAL A 9 -7.44 12.08 19.77
C VAL A 9 -7.52 12.52 18.31
N PRO A 10 -7.35 13.81 17.98
CA PRO A 10 -7.33 14.26 16.61
C PRO A 10 -6.04 13.82 15.90
N LEU A 11 -6.16 13.42 14.64
CA LEU A 11 -5.04 13.10 13.75
C LEU A 11 -4.81 14.27 12.80
N PHE A 12 -4.06 15.27 13.26
CA PHE A 12 -3.71 16.43 12.43
C PHE A 12 -2.58 16.08 11.46
N CYS A 13 -2.75 16.46 10.19
CA CYS A 13 -1.75 16.30 9.14
C CYS A 13 -1.65 17.57 8.31
N GLN A 14 -0.43 17.97 7.98
CA GLN A 14 -0.12 18.87 6.88
C GLN A 14 0.11 18.08 5.59
N ALA A 15 0.17 18.78 4.45
CA ALA A 15 0.54 18.18 3.18
C ALA A 15 1.94 17.54 3.29
N GLY A 16 2.02 16.24 3.04
CA GLY A 16 3.26 15.45 3.15
C GLY A 16 3.42 14.69 4.47
N ASP A 17 2.58 14.94 5.48
CA ASP A 17 2.58 14.16 6.71
C ASP A 17 2.00 12.76 6.51
N VAL A 18 2.39 11.84 7.39
CA VAL A 18 1.93 10.44 7.38
C VAL A 18 1.36 10.07 8.74
N THR A 19 0.11 9.60 8.74
CA THR A 19 -0.50 8.93 9.89
C THR A 19 -0.50 7.43 9.70
N VAL A 20 -0.13 6.69 10.75
CA VAL A 20 -0.20 5.22 10.78
C VAL A 20 -1.17 4.81 11.88
N VAL A 21 -2.21 4.08 11.51
CA VAL A 21 -3.21 3.57 12.45
C VAL A 21 -3.28 2.04 12.36
N ASN A 22 -3.56 1.38 13.48
CA ASN A 22 -3.89 -0.04 13.47
C ASN A 22 -5.27 -0.21 12.81
N ARG A 23 -5.45 -1.23 11.97
CA ARG A 23 -6.73 -1.53 11.31
C ARG A 23 -7.90 -1.70 12.30
N GLN A 24 -7.63 -2.09 13.54
CA GLN A 24 -8.65 -2.27 14.59
C GLN A 24 -8.99 -0.97 15.33
N THR A 25 -8.27 0.12 15.09
CA THR A 25 -8.56 1.42 15.71
C THR A 25 -9.81 2.03 15.07
N LEU A 26 -10.84 2.29 15.88
CA LEU A 26 -12.00 3.06 15.44
C LEU A 26 -11.56 4.49 15.11
N HIS A 27 -11.88 4.95 13.91
CA HIS A 27 -11.57 6.29 13.45
C HIS A 27 -12.70 6.81 12.56
N CYS A 28 -12.84 8.13 12.50
CA CYS A 28 -13.80 8.81 11.64
C CYS A 28 -13.26 10.18 11.23
N SER A 29 -13.90 10.78 10.24
CA SER A 29 -13.67 12.18 9.88
C SER A 29 -14.96 12.97 9.97
N PHE A 30 -14.89 14.23 10.39
CA PHE A 30 -15.98 15.16 10.16
C PHE A 30 -16.17 15.40 8.65
N ALA A 31 -17.40 15.75 8.27
CA ALA A 31 -17.71 16.21 6.92
C ALA A 31 -16.83 17.43 6.59
N ASN A 32 -16.23 17.44 5.40
CA ASN A 32 -15.48 18.61 4.94
C ASN A 32 -16.48 19.68 4.49
N THR A 33 -16.64 20.74 5.30
CA THR A 33 -17.50 21.89 4.99
C THR A 33 -16.70 23.12 4.55
N SER A 34 -15.37 23.00 4.44
CA SER A 34 -14.48 24.07 3.97
C SER A 34 -14.51 24.16 2.43
N PRO A 35 -14.10 25.30 1.85
CA PRO A 35 -13.90 25.40 0.40
C PRO A 35 -12.66 24.63 -0.09
N ASP A 36 -11.80 24.16 0.82
CA ASP A 36 -10.54 23.51 0.47
C ASP A 36 -10.73 22.00 0.26
N GLU A 37 -10.10 21.47 -0.79
CA GLU A 37 -10.10 20.03 -1.06
C GLU A 37 -9.25 19.28 -0.03
N ARG A 38 -9.79 18.15 0.44
CA ARG A 38 -9.08 17.24 1.35
C ARG A 38 -8.94 15.87 0.70
N VAL A 39 -7.72 15.50 0.34
CA VAL A 39 -7.37 14.21 -0.26
C VAL A 39 -6.37 13.49 0.64
N SER A 40 -6.66 12.23 0.98
CA SER A 40 -5.76 11.33 1.69
C SER A 40 -5.53 10.07 0.84
N LEU A 41 -4.27 9.68 0.68
CA LEU A 41 -3.90 8.41 0.02
C LEU A 41 -3.59 7.37 1.10
N THR A 42 -4.34 6.27 1.09
CA THR A 42 -4.23 5.21 2.11
C THR A 42 -3.55 3.98 1.54
N PHE A 43 -2.55 3.48 2.25
CA PHE A 43 -1.88 2.22 1.94
C PHE A 43 -2.05 1.25 3.12
N GLY A 44 -2.61 0.06 2.83
CA GLY A 44 -2.69 -1.03 3.79
C GLY A 44 -1.47 -1.95 3.71
N PHE A 45 -0.98 -2.41 4.85
CA PHE A 45 0.11 -3.38 4.91
C PHE A 45 -0.31 -4.60 5.73
N HIS A 46 0.02 -5.78 5.21
CA HIS A 46 -0.19 -7.04 5.91
C HIS A 46 1.16 -7.71 6.18
N ARG A 47 1.28 -8.38 7.33
CA ARG A 47 2.43 -9.24 7.58
C ARG A 47 2.33 -10.43 6.63
N ARG A 48 3.41 -10.79 5.94
CA ARG A 48 3.41 -11.95 5.03
C ARG A 48 2.88 -13.21 5.70
N SER A 49 3.25 -13.43 6.96
CA SER A 49 2.81 -14.59 7.74
C SER A 49 1.31 -14.63 8.05
N SER A 50 0.59 -13.49 7.99
CA SER A 50 -0.86 -13.47 8.14
C SER A 50 -1.61 -13.63 6.82
N VAL A 51 -0.89 -13.59 5.69
CA VAL A 51 -1.46 -13.67 4.34
C VAL A 51 -1.22 -15.04 3.73
N LEU A 52 -0.03 -15.63 3.92
CA LEU A 52 0.29 -16.94 3.36
C LEU A 52 -0.68 -18.00 3.89
N GLY A 53 -1.39 -18.64 2.96
CA GLY A 53 -2.40 -19.67 3.26
C GLY A 53 -3.76 -19.11 3.68
N ALA A 54 -3.94 -17.78 3.73
CA ALA A 54 -5.25 -17.18 3.99
C ALA A 54 -6.15 -17.31 2.75
N THR A 55 -7.44 -17.53 2.97
CA THR A 55 -8.46 -17.53 1.93
C THR A 55 -8.97 -16.11 1.71
N GLY A 56 -9.01 -15.66 0.46
CA GLY A 56 -9.54 -14.35 0.11
C GLY A 56 -11.01 -14.18 0.49
N VAL A 57 -11.35 -13.05 1.11
CA VAL A 57 -12.72 -12.74 1.57
C VAL A 57 -13.44 -11.74 0.64
N LEU A 58 -12.70 -11.09 -0.27
CA LEU A 58 -13.20 -10.09 -1.20
C LEU A 58 -13.04 -10.54 -2.65
N GLY A 59 -14.16 -10.68 -3.38
CA GLY A 59 -14.20 -10.69 -4.85
C GLY A 59 -13.57 -11.88 -5.57
N SER A 60 -12.83 -12.74 -4.88
CA SER A 60 -12.35 -14.01 -5.43
C SER A 60 -13.46 -15.04 -5.43
N THR A 61 -13.51 -15.86 -6.48
CA THR A 61 -14.27 -17.11 -6.47
C THR A 61 -13.94 -17.88 -5.20
N GLU A 62 -14.96 -18.42 -4.53
CA GLU A 62 -14.79 -19.28 -3.35
C GLU A 62 -13.59 -20.21 -3.59
N ASN A 63 -12.54 -20.10 -2.76
CA ASN A 63 -11.31 -20.93 -2.72
C ASN A 63 -9.97 -20.36 -3.24
N ASP A 64 -9.81 -19.06 -3.56
CA ASP A 64 -8.45 -18.52 -3.76
C ASP A 64 -7.68 -18.44 -2.43
N VAL A 65 -6.80 -19.42 -2.23
CA VAL A 65 -5.81 -19.42 -1.15
C VAL A 65 -4.59 -18.63 -1.60
N TYR A 66 -4.15 -17.67 -0.79
CA TYR A 66 -2.99 -16.86 -1.09
C TYR A 66 -1.68 -17.62 -0.84
N ASP A 67 -1.14 -18.19 -1.91
CA ASP A 67 0.15 -18.88 -1.90
C ASP A 67 1.35 -17.93 -2.06
N GLU A 68 2.55 -18.51 -2.10
CA GLU A 68 3.79 -17.75 -2.25
C GLU A 68 3.87 -17.01 -3.58
N GLN A 69 3.37 -17.62 -4.66
CA GLN A 69 3.41 -17.05 -6.01
C GLN A 69 2.52 -15.82 -6.10
N ARG A 70 1.27 -15.92 -5.63
CA ARG A 70 0.31 -14.81 -5.58
C ARG A 70 0.85 -13.65 -4.74
N ILE A 71 1.43 -13.94 -3.57
CA ILE A 71 2.04 -12.91 -2.70
C ILE A 71 3.25 -12.26 -3.38
N HIS A 72 4.12 -13.05 -4.00
CA HIS A 72 5.27 -12.54 -4.75
C HIS A 72 4.79 -11.62 -5.89
N GLN A 73 3.87 -12.08 -6.73
CA GLN A 73 3.31 -11.29 -7.82
C GLN A 73 2.68 -9.99 -7.33
N ARG A 74 1.84 -10.04 -6.29
CA ARG A 74 1.19 -8.83 -5.76
C ARG A 74 2.19 -7.83 -5.17
N SER A 75 3.26 -8.31 -4.55
CA SER A 75 4.26 -7.45 -3.92
C SER A 75 5.33 -6.92 -4.88
N SER A 76 5.40 -7.42 -6.12
CA SER A 76 6.38 -6.96 -7.13
C SER A 76 6.30 -5.47 -7.47
N VAL A 77 5.11 -4.86 -7.35
CA VAL A 77 4.91 -3.41 -7.49
C VAL A 77 5.84 -2.61 -6.57
N ILE A 78 6.18 -3.15 -5.38
CA ILE A 78 7.06 -2.50 -4.41
C ILE A 78 8.49 -2.40 -4.96
N ALA A 79 9.00 -3.44 -5.62
CA ALA A 79 10.33 -3.43 -6.23
C ALA A 79 10.43 -2.38 -7.34
N VAL A 80 9.41 -2.30 -8.20
CA VAL A 80 9.32 -1.28 -9.26
C VAL A 80 9.23 0.13 -8.65
N ALA A 81 8.43 0.32 -7.60
CA ALA A 81 8.31 1.61 -6.92
C ALA A 81 9.63 2.04 -6.24
N ILE A 82 10.41 1.10 -5.67
CA ILE A 82 11.73 1.37 -5.11
C ILE A 82 12.68 1.86 -6.20
N ASP A 83 12.71 1.22 -7.37
CA ASP A 83 13.56 1.67 -8.48
C ASP A 83 13.10 3.03 -9.03
N ALA A 84 11.79 3.24 -9.21
CA ALA A 84 11.23 4.54 -9.61
C ALA A 84 11.65 5.65 -8.64
N ARG A 85 11.59 5.39 -7.33
CA ARG A 85 12.05 6.35 -6.31
C ARG A 85 13.55 6.59 -6.41
N ARG A 86 14.36 5.56 -6.56
CA ARG A 86 15.82 5.67 -6.73
C ARG A 86 16.18 6.53 -7.95
N GLN A 87 15.50 6.33 -9.08
CA GLN A 87 15.72 7.14 -10.28
C GLN A 87 15.37 8.61 -10.05
N ARG A 88 14.30 8.89 -9.29
CA ARG A 88 13.83 10.25 -9.00
C ARG A 88 14.64 10.96 -7.91
N TYR A 89 15.18 10.21 -6.96
CA TYR A 89 15.95 10.68 -5.80
C TYR A 89 17.25 9.87 -5.66
N PRO A 90 18.25 10.12 -6.52
CA PRO A 90 19.47 9.30 -6.59
C PRO A 90 20.36 9.38 -5.34
N GLU A 91 20.24 10.46 -4.57
CA GLU A 91 21.02 10.67 -3.33
C GLU A 91 20.44 9.91 -2.13
N GLU A 92 19.21 9.41 -2.21
CA GLU A 92 18.62 8.63 -1.14
C GLU A 92 19.09 7.18 -1.17
N LYS A 93 19.32 6.59 0.01
CA LYS A 93 19.56 5.16 0.12
C LYS A 93 18.27 4.39 -0.20
N PRO A 94 18.24 3.54 -1.24
CA PRO A 94 17.05 2.76 -1.57
C PRO A 94 16.68 1.79 -0.44
N TYR A 95 15.39 1.60 -0.21
CA TYR A 95 14.91 0.58 0.70
C TYR A 95 15.20 -0.82 0.14
N ARG A 96 15.77 -1.71 0.94
CA ARG A 96 16.08 -3.09 0.54
C ARG A 96 14.91 -4.00 0.89
N TYR A 97 13.99 -4.18 -0.05
CA TYR A 97 12.84 -5.07 0.14
C TYR A 97 13.25 -6.53 -0.04
N GLN A 98 13.40 -7.23 1.10
CA GLN A 98 14.00 -8.56 1.18
C GLN A 98 13.46 -9.59 0.15
N PRO A 99 12.14 -9.66 -0.16
CA PRO A 99 11.64 -10.65 -1.12
C PRO A 99 12.17 -10.49 -2.55
N PHE A 100 12.75 -9.33 -2.92
CA PHE A 100 13.21 -9.02 -4.28
C PHE A 100 14.72 -8.73 -4.37
N VAL A 101 15.48 -9.04 -3.31
CA VAL A 101 16.94 -8.92 -3.32
C VAL A 101 17.52 -9.85 -4.39
N GLY A 102 18.39 -9.32 -5.25
CA GLY A 102 18.98 -10.04 -6.38
C GLY A 102 18.15 -10.00 -7.66
N LEU A 103 16.91 -9.50 -7.60
CA LEU A 103 16.00 -9.36 -8.75
C LEU A 103 15.89 -7.90 -9.22
N GLU A 104 16.75 -6.99 -8.73
CA GLU A 104 16.61 -5.55 -8.94
C GLU A 104 16.63 -5.16 -10.43
N ASN A 105 17.33 -5.94 -11.25
CA ASN A 105 17.40 -5.70 -12.70
C ASN A 105 16.11 -6.08 -13.45
N GLU A 106 15.33 -7.02 -12.91
CA GLU A 106 14.07 -7.49 -13.51
C GLU A 106 12.92 -6.53 -13.23
N PHE A 107 12.98 -5.81 -12.11
CA PHE A 107 11.92 -4.89 -11.65
C PHE A 107 12.31 -3.42 -11.76
N ARG A 108 13.10 -3.04 -12.77
CA ARG A 108 13.43 -1.63 -13.02
C ARG A 108 12.22 -0.85 -13.48
N TRP A 109 12.06 0.39 -13.04
CA TRP A 109 11.04 1.30 -13.56
C TRP A 109 11.36 1.69 -14.99
N ASN A 110 10.57 1.17 -15.94
CA ASN A 110 10.68 1.41 -17.37
C ASN A 110 9.34 1.07 -18.05
N GLU A 111 9.28 1.21 -19.38
CA GLU A 111 8.08 0.90 -20.17
C GLU A 111 7.60 -0.55 -20.00
N GLN A 112 8.54 -1.50 -19.98
CA GLN A 112 8.22 -2.92 -19.89
C GLN A 112 7.55 -3.26 -18.55
N THR A 113 8.15 -2.86 -17.42
CA THR A 113 7.56 -3.14 -16.10
C THR A 113 6.32 -2.31 -15.81
N ARG A 114 6.16 -1.14 -16.46
CA ARG A 114 4.89 -0.41 -16.40
C ARG A 114 3.75 -1.25 -16.98
N GLU A 115 3.96 -1.90 -18.12
CA GLU A 115 2.94 -2.74 -18.75
C GLU A 115 2.79 -4.12 -18.08
N THR A 116 3.87 -4.73 -17.57
CA THR A 116 3.82 -6.11 -17.04
C THR A 116 3.59 -6.20 -15.53
N VAL A 117 3.92 -5.16 -14.77
CA VAL A 117 3.84 -5.16 -13.29
C VAL A 117 2.85 -4.13 -12.75
N ILE A 118 2.83 -2.93 -13.32
CA ILE A 118 2.01 -1.81 -12.79
C ILE A 118 0.60 -1.82 -13.36
N LYS A 119 0.45 -2.08 -14.66
CA LYS A 119 -0.86 -2.16 -15.30
C LYS A 119 -1.70 -3.26 -14.65
N ASP A 120 -2.93 -2.93 -14.31
CA ASP A 120 -3.91 -3.84 -13.69
C ASP A 120 -3.41 -4.53 -12.40
N TYR A 121 -2.40 -3.98 -11.72
CA TYR A 121 -1.81 -4.59 -10.51
C TYR A 121 -2.82 -4.79 -9.37
N ASN A 122 -3.88 -3.97 -9.35
CA ASN A 122 -4.98 -4.05 -8.39
C ASN A 122 -5.82 -5.33 -8.55
N THR A 123 -5.81 -5.98 -9.72
CA THR A 123 -6.44 -7.30 -9.90
C THR A 123 -5.81 -8.39 -9.02
N GLN A 124 -4.61 -8.12 -8.52
CA GLN A 124 -3.87 -9.02 -7.64
C GLN A 124 -4.12 -8.74 -6.14
N ASP A 125 -5.01 -7.80 -5.80
CA ASP A 125 -5.25 -7.40 -4.41
C ASP A 125 -5.63 -8.58 -3.50
N LEU A 126 -5.18 -8.48 -2.25
CA LEU A 126 -5.35 -9.51 -1.23
C LEU A 126 -6.34 -8.99 -0.20
N GLY A 127 -7.56 -9.52 -0.26
CA GLY A 127 -8.64 -9.17 0.66
C GLY A 127 -8.64 -10.10 1.86
N ILE A 128 -8.10 -9.63 2.98
CA ILE A 128 -8.12 -10.32 4.28
C ILE A 128 -8.88 -9.53 5.35
#